data_AF-A0A0C9Z844-F1
#
_entry.id   AF-A0A0C9Z844-F1
#
_cell.length_a   1.000
_cell.length_b   1.000
_cell.length_c   1.000
_cell.angle_alpha   90.00
_cell.angle_beta   90.00
_cell.angle_gamma   90.00
#
_symmetry.space_group_name_H-M   'P 1'
#
loop_
_entity.id
_entity.type
_entity.pdbx_description
1 polymer ?
#
loop_
_entity_poly.entity_id
_entity_poly.type
_entity_poly.pdbx_seq_one_letter_code
_entity_poly.pdbx_strand_id
1 'polypeptide(L)'
;MPPLDVVFEALDRCRISVAQFITTLLTHQEYEDHRFVVDLFEHSNEVFNAFLRHPAGRDQFTQQSFGVVENTYLQELCCLASEDSGSHFRASNTSTEQLENFSLTAMAREMEAGAPRWWGLLGTLLDEKGTADLAGPKDGGGDEAVDDALEVDDEYWDEVDEIDLEGLINGLTGEWNVHPATLTGRRAKRRAAMKLMRKTIITSILMNGWNQKSNALQSLLGLFLQSAHTPYKVIDTLAHLGISISADTINMAVQSLSKESHTSLQRL
;
A
#
# COMPACT_ATOMS: atom_id res chain seq x y z
N MET A 1 33.64 -11.36 -30.34
CA MET A 1 33.48 -11.94 -28.99
C MET A 1 34.75 -11.66 -28.20
N PRO A 2 34.65 -11.26 -26.93
CA PRO A 2 35.82 -11.13 -26.07
C PRO A 2 36.54 -12.48 -25.93
N PRO A 3 37.87 -12.51 -25.81
CA PRO A 3 38.62 -13.75 -25.61
C PRO A 3 38.42 -14.27 -24.19
N LEU A 4 37.33 -15.00 -23.97
CA LEU A 4 36.95 -15.53 -22.65
C LEU A 4 37.92 -16.62 -22.16
N ASP A 5 38.65 -17.27 -23.07
CA ASP A 5 39.57 -18.36 -22.74
C ASP A 5 40.68 -17.91 -21.77
N VAL A 6 41.21 -16.69 -21.95
CA VAL A 6 42.23 -16.12 -21.06
C VAL A 6 41.66 -15.84 -19.67
N VAL A 7 40.38 -15.42 -19.61
CA VAL A 7 39.69 -15.14 -18.36
C VAL A 7 39.39 -16.45 -17.61
N PHE A 8 38.94 -17.49 -18.31
CA PHE A 8 38.73 -18.81 -17.74
C PHE A 8 40.03 -19.41 -17.21
N GLU A 9 41.12 -19.32 -17.97
CA GLU A 9 42.42 -19.81 -17.52
C GLU A 9 42.92 -19.07 -16.26
N ALA A 10 42.69 -17.76 -16.17
CA ALA A 10 43.03 -16.97 -14.99
C ALA A 10 42.21 -17.40 -13.76
N LEU A 11 40.90 -17.62 -13.92
CA LEU A 11 40.04 -18.10 -12.83
C LEU A 11 40.44 -19.50 -12.35
N ASP A 12 40.76 -20.41 -13.28
CA ASP A 12 41.22 -21.76 -12.97
C ASP A 12 42.57 -21.75 -12.24
N ARG A 13 43.52 -20.94 -12.70
CA ARG A 13 44.84 -20.76 -12.04
C ARG A 13 44.69 -20.24 -10.62
N CYS A 14 43.77 -19.31 -10.40
CA CYS A 14 43.46 -18.76 -9.08
C CYS A 14 42.58 -19.69 -8.23
N ARG A 15 42.00 -20.75 -8.81
CA ARG A 15 41.03 -21.67 -8.18
C ARG A 15 39.81 -20.96 -7.61
N ILE A 16 39.30 -19.97 -8.33
CA ILE A 16 38.14 -19.16 -7.92
C ILE A 16 37.03 -19.36 -8.95
N SER A 17 35.80 -19.65 -8.50
CA SER A 17 34.64 -19.69 -9.40
C SER A 17 34.20 -18.27 -9.77
N VAL A 18 33.48 -18.13 -10.89
CA VAL A 18 32.88 -16.84 -11.29
C VAL A 18 31.97 -16.28 -10.18
N ALA A 19 31.19 -17.15 -9.51
CA ALA A 19 30.36 -16.75 -8.39
C ALA A 19 31.20 -16.23 -7.21
N GLN A 20 32.26 -16.94 -6.82
CA GLN A 20 33.15 -16.49 -5.75
C GLN A 20 33.85 -15.17 -6.08
N PHE A 21 34.27 -14.97 -7.33
CA PHE A 21 34.84 -13.71 -7.79
C PHE A 21 33.85 -12.56 -7.62
N ILE A 22 32.62 -12.71 -8.13
CA ILE A 22 31.57 -11.70 -8.04
C ILE A 22 31.20 -11.41 -6.57
N THR A 23 31.00 -12.46 -5.76
CA THR A 23 30.63 -12.29 -4.35
C THR A 23 31.74 -11.61 -3.56
N THR A 24 33.01 -11.99 -3.76
CA THR A 24 34.15 -11.33 -3.08
C THR A 24 34.23 -9.86 -3.45
N LEU A 25 34.10 -9.56 -4.74
CA LEU A 25 34.16 -8.19 -5.26
C LEU A 25 33.05 -7.30 -4.67
N LEU A 26 31.85 -7.85 -4.48
CA LEU A 26 30.69 -7.11 -3.97
C LEU A 26 30.57 -7.05 -2.43
N THR A 27 31.29 -7.89 -1.68
CA THR A 27 31.11 -8.01 -0.22
C THR A 27 32.31 -7.55 0.59
N HIS A 28 33.52 -7.55 0.01
CA HIS A 28 34.71 -7.08 0.71
C HIS A 28 34.88 -5.57 0.55
N GLN A 29 34.99 -4.87 1.68
CA GLN A 29 35.14 -3.41 1.71
C GLN A 29 36.40 -2.89 0.99
N GLU A 30 37.42 -3.73 0.83
CA GLU A 30 38.66 -3.39 0.11
C GLU A 30 38.45 -3.10 -1.38
N TYR A 31 37.31 -3.50 -1.96
CA TYR A 31 36.98 -3.29 -3.37
C TYR A 31 35.86 -2.27 -3.60
N GLU A 32 35.35 -1.58 -2.58
CA GLU A 32 34.17 -0.70 -2.68
C GLU A 32 34.28 0.32 -3.83
N ASP A 33 35.44 0.97 -3.98
CA ASP A 33 35.73 1.92 -5.06
C ASP A 33 36.44 1.30 -6.28
N HIS A 34 36.56 -0.03 -6.33
CA HIS A 34 37.27 -0.69 -7.41
C HIS A 34 36.49 -0.56 -8.72
N ARG A 35 37.19 -0.28 -9.83
CA ARG A 35 36.57 -0.05 -11.15
C ARG A 35 35.57 -1.13 -11.60
N PHE A 36 35.80 -2.38 -11.19
CA PHE A 36 34.92 -3.50 -11.53
C PHE A 36 33.67 -3.58 -10.66
N VAL A 37 33.69 -3.05 -9.43
CA VAL A 37 32.48 -2.87 -8.62
C VAL A 37 31.59 -1.82 -9.26
N VAL A 38 32.18 -0.67 -9.64
CA VAL A 38 31.46 0.41 -10.33
C VAL A 38 30.82 -0.09 -11.62
N ASP A 39 31.60 -0.73 -12.50
CA ASP A 39 31.11 -1.32 -13.76
C ASP A 39 30.00 -2.35 -13.54
N LEU A 40 30.14 -3.23 -12.54
CA LEU A 40 29.13 -4.25 -12.24
C LEU A 40 27.82 -3.65 -11.72
N PHE A 41 27.87 -2.55 -10.95
CA PHE A 41 26.68 -1.82 -10.52
C PHE A 41 26.06 -0.99 -11.66
N GLU A 42 26.87 -0.36 -12.51
CA GLU A 42 26.38 0.37 -13.69
C GLU A 42 25.64 -0.55 -14.67
N HIS A 43 26.10 -1.79 -14.81
CA HIS A 43 25.52 -2.79 -15.72
C HIS A 43 24.72 -3.89 -15.01
N SER A 44 24.34 -3.72 -13.73
CA SER A 44 23.69 -4.77 -12.94
C SER A 44 22.38 -5.26 -13.56
N ASN A 45 21.61 -4.35 -14.18
CA ASN A 45 20.37 -4.68 -14.86
C ASN A 45 20.58 -5.62 -16.06
N GLU A 46 21.67 -5.46 -16.81
CA GLU A 46 21.99 -6.36 -17.92
C GLU A 46 22.32 -7.76 -17.41
N VAL A 47 23.08 -7.84 -16.31
CA VAL A 47 23.41 -9.10 -15.64
C VAL A 47 22.16 -9.80 -15.10
N PHE A 48 21.29 -9.07 -14.40
CA PHE A 48 20.01 -9.62 -13.90
C PHE A 48 19.10 -10.08 -15.05
N ASN A 49 19.02 -9.29 -16.12
CA ASN A 49 18.27 -9.68 -17.32
C ASN A 49 18.84 -10.93 -18.00
N ALA A 50 20.16 -11.13 -17.98
CA ALA A 50 20.78 -12.34 -18.48
C ALA A 50 20.38 -13.58 -17.66
N PHE A 51 20.32 -13.47 -16.32
CA PHE A 51 19.80 -14.54 -15.46
C PHE A 51 18.33 -14.86 -15.74
N LEU A 52 17.50 -13.83 -15.96
CA LEU A 52 16.08 -14.00 -16.30
C LEU A 52 15.85 -14.67 -17.67
N ARG A 53 16.73 -14.41 -18.64
CA ARG A 53 16.68 -15.00 -19.98
C ARG A 53 17.21 -16.43 -20.02
N HIS A 54 18.05 -16.82 -19.06
CA HIS A 54 18.66 -18.14 -19.03
C HIS A 54 17.68 -19.20 -18.50
N PRO A 55 17.34 -20.25 -19.27
CA PRO A 55 16.32 -21.23 -18.89
C PRO A 55 16.57 -21.91 -17.53
N ALA A 56 17.84 -22.22 -17.20
CA ALA A 56 18.18 -22.83 -15.92
C ALA A 56 18.25 -21.84 -14.75
N GLY A 57 18.35 -20.53 -15.04
CA GLY A 57 18.51 -19.47 -14.03
C GLY A 57 17.20 -18.75 -13.71
N ARG A 58 16.25 -18.74 -14.65
CA ARG A 58 15.00 -17.97 -14.54
C ARG A 58 14.20 -18.30 -13.29
N ASP A 59 13.95 -19.58 -13.02
CA ASP A 59 13.08 -19.99 -11.92
C ASP A 59 13.70 -19.65 -10.56
N GLN A 60 14.98 -19.97 -10.39
CA GLN A 60 15.72 -19.66 -9.16
C GLN A 60 15.83 -18.14 -8.95
N PHE A 61 16.18 -17.38 -9.98
CA PHE A 61 16.30 -15.92 -9.88
C PHE A 61 14.95 -15.26 -9.59
N THR A 62 13.88 -15.74 -10.23
CA THR A 62 12.51 -15.26 -9.98
C THR A 62 12.09 -15.52 -8.54
N GLN A 63 12.29 -16.75 -8.03
CA GLN A 63 11.97 -17.10 -6.65
C GLN A 63 12.73 -16.25 -5.64
N GLN A 64 14.03 -16.03 -5.84
CA GLN A 64 14.84 -15.18 -4.98
C GLN A 64 14.36 -13.72 -5.01
N SER A 65 14.03 -13.20 -6.20
CA SER A 65 13.50 -11.85 -6.37
C SER A 65 12.17 -11.66 -5.63
N PHE A 66 11.26 -12.63 -5.74
CA PHE A 66 10.01 -12.63 -4.99
C PHE A 66 10.25 -12.61 -3.48
N GLY A 67 11.18 -13.43 -2.98
CA GLY A 67 11.52 -13.45 -1.56
C GLY A 67 12.05 -12.10 -1.05
N VAL A 68 12.88 -11.39 -1.83
CA VAL A 68 13.37 -10.06 -1.46
C VAL A 68 12.22 -9.04 -1.42
N VAL A 69 11.36 -9.06 -2.44
CA VAL A 69 10.22 -8.14 -2.57
C VAL A 69 9.18 -8.39 -1.47
N GLU A 70 8.85 -9.65 -1.19
CA GLU A 70 7.92 -10.04 -0.12
C GLU A 70 8.43 -9.59 1.25
N ASN A 71 9.68 -9.91 1.59
CA ASN A 71 10.29 -9.48 2.85
C ASN A 71 10.29 -7.96 3.00
N THR A 72 10.49 -7.24 1.91
CA THR A 72 10.46 -5.78 1.89
C THR A 72 9.07 -5.25 2.28
N TYR A 73 8.01 -5.78 1.68
CA TYR A 73 6.63 -5.38 2.01
C TYR A 73 6.24 -5.79 3.44
N LEU A 74 6.63 -6.99 3.87
CA LEU A 74 6.38 -7.46 5.23
C LEU A 74 7.07 -6.57 6.26
N GLN A 75 8.32 -6.18 6.03
CA GLN A 75 9.04 -5.29 6.92
C GLN A 75 8.35 -3.92 7.04
N GLU A 76 7.93 -3.34 5.91
CA GLU A 76 7.20 -2.07 5.91
C GLU A 76 5.87 -2.16 6.67
N LEU A 77 5.08 -3.23 6.44
CA LEU A 77 3.83 -3.47 7.16
C LEU A 77 4.07 -3.70 8.66
N CYS A 78 5.13 -4.42 9.05
CA CYS A 78 5.52 -4.61 10.45
C CYS A 78 5.86 -3.27 11.12
N CYS A 79 6.61 -2.41 10.43
CA CYS A 79 6.96 -1.08 10.93
C CYS A 79 5.71 -0.23 11.13
N LEU A 80 4.79 -0.23 10.17
CA LEU A 80 3.50 0.47 10.31
C LEU A 80 2.65 -0.09 11.46
N ALA A 81 2.64 -1.40 11.66
CA ALA A 81 1.86 -2.04 12.72
C ALA A 81 2.51 -1.96 14.11
N SER A 82 3.71 -1.37 14.24
CA SER A 82 4.42 -1.26 15.52
C SER A 82 3.72 -0.31 16.50
N GLU A 83 4.00 -0.43 17.81
CA GLU A 83 3.36 0.42 18.82
C GLU A 83 3.75 1.91 18.67
N ASP A 84 4.91 2.17 18.09
CA ASP A 84 5.47 3.51 17.90
C ASP A 84 4.81 4.27 16.74
N SER A 85 4.01 3.60 15.90
CA SER A 85 3.37 4.20 14.72
C SER A 85 2.13 5.04 15.04
N GLY A 86 1.72 5.12 16.31
CA GLY A 86 0.56 5.93 16.72
C GLY A 86 -0.80 5.38 16.26
N SER A 87 -0.86 4.25 15.56
CA SER A 87 -2.10 3.65 15.05
C SER A 87 -2.92 2.87 16.10
N HIS A 88 -2.56 3.03 17.38
CA HIS A 88 -3.16 2.31 18.48
C HIS A 88 -4.37 3.04 19.06
N PHE A 89 -5.53 2.38 19.07
CA PHE A 89 -6.72 2.91 19.73
C PHE A 89 -7.14 2.04 20.92
N ARG A 90 -7.21 2.67 22.09
CA ARG A 90 -7.63 2.03 23.33
C ARG A 90 -9.03 2.50 23.71
N ALA A 91 -10.04 1.69 23.39
CA ALA A 91 -11.44 1.99 23.70
C ALA A 91 -11.68 2.43 25.16
N SER A 92 -11.04 1.79 26.13
CA SER A 92 -11.22 2.14 27.55
C SER A 92 -10.62 3.49 27.97
N ASN A 93 -9.77 4.08 27.13
CA ASN A 93 -9.05 5.33 27.40
C ASN A 93 -9.22 6.34 26.24
N THR A 94 -10.21 6.15 25.37
CA THR A 94 -10.49 7.06 24.27
C THR A 94 -10.94 8.40 24.84
N SER A 95 -10.41 9.49 24.27
CA SER A 95 -10.86 10.86 24.53
C SER A 95 -11.65 11.45 23.36
N THR A 96 -12.51 12.44 23.63
CA THR A 96 -13.22 13.18 22.58
C THR A 96 -12.24 13.90 21.63
N GLU A 97 -11.14 14.45 22.16
CA GLU A 97 -10.11 15.13 21.37
C GLU A 97 -9.45 14.18 20.34
N GLN A 98 -9.17 12.93 20.72
CA GLN A 98 -8.63 11.94 19.78
C GLN A 98 -9.59 11.62 18.64
N LEU A 99 -10.91 11.65 18.90
CA LEU A 99 -11.92 11.40 17.88
C LEU A 99 -12.08 12.62 16.94
N GLU A 100 -12.07 13.83 17.49
CA GLU A 100 -12.20 15.08 16.74
C GLU A 100 -10.97 15.39 15.88
N ASN A 101 -9.77 15.07 16.37
CA ASN A 101 -8.52 15.32 15.66
C ASN A 101 -8.14 14.20 14.67
N PHE A 102 -8.92 13.11 14.59
CA PHE A 102 -8.63 12.04 13.65
C PHE A 102 -8.74 12.55 12.20
N SER A 103 -7.73 12.23 11.39
CA SER A 103 -7.73 12.55 9.97
C SER A 103 -7.30 11.35 9.14
N LEU A 104 -8.23 10.88 8.28
CA LEU A 104 -7.94 9.79 7.35
C LEU A 104 -6.82 10.17 6.37
N THR A 105 -6.75 11.44 5.97
CA THR A 105 -5.72 11.92 5.05
C THR A 105 -4.35 12.00 5.70
N ALA A 106 -4.29 12.35 7.00
CA ALA A 106 -3.04 12.30 7.76
C ALA A 106 -2.56 10.85 7.92
N MET A 107 -3.45 9.94 8.33
CA MET A 107 -3.16 8.51 8.45
C MET A 107 -2.65 7.92 7.12
N ALA A 108 -3.28 8.26 5.99
CA ALA A 108 -2.85 7.81 4.68
C ALA A 108 -1.42 8.29 4.32
N ARG A 109 -1.09 9.55 4.64
CA ARG A 109 0.25 10.10 4.42
C ARG A 109 1.30 9.44 5.30
N GLU A 110 0.96 9.14 6.55
CA GLU A 110 1.85 8.42 7.47
C GLU A 110 2.09 6.98 7.01
N MET A 111 1.04 6.29 6.56
CA MET A 111 1.17 4.96 5.96
C MET A 111 2.03 4.96 4.70
N GLU A 112 1.84 5.94 3.81
CA GLU A 112 2.65 6.10 2.61
C GLU A 112 4.13 6.36 2.95
N ALA A 113 4.40 7.23 3.92
CA ALA A 113 5.75 7.55 4.34
C ALA A 113 6.44 6.36 5.02
N GLY A 114 5.71 5.57 5.82
CA GLY A 114 6.24 4.41 6.53
C GLY A 114 6.35 3.14 5.69
N ALA A 115 5.61 3.04 4.58
CA ALA A 115 5.58 1.87 3.72
C ALA A 115 5.52 2.23 2.22
N PRO A 116 6.53 2.94 1.68
CA PRO A 116 6.47 3.50 0.33
C PRO A 116 6.39 2.43 -0.77
N ARG A 117 7.04 1.27 -0.60
CA ARG A 117 7.05 0.21 -1.63
C ARG A 117 5.74 -0.56 -1.61
N TRP A 118 5.24 -0.90 -0.42
CA TRP A 118 3.90 -1.48 -0.26
C TRP A 118 2.82 -0.54 -0.81
N TRP A 119 2.90 0.76 -0.47
CA TRP A 119 1.97 1.77 -0.96
C TRP A 119 2.02 1.92 -2.48
N GLY A 120 3.22 1.84 -3.07
CA GLY A 120 3.42 1.80 -4.50
C GLY A 120 2.73 0.60 -5.15
N LEU A 121 2.94 -0.61 -4.60
CA LEU A 121 2.30 -1.83 -5.08
C LEU A 121 0.78 -1.72 -5.07
N LEU A 122 0.19 -1.25 -3.96
CA LEU A 122 -1.26 -1.03 -3.90
C LEU A 122 -1.74 -0.01 -4.93
N GLY A 123 -0.93 1.01 -5.22
CA GLY A 123 -1.20 1.95 -6.31
C GLY A 123 -1.33 1.23 -7.65
N THR A 124 -0.36 0.37 -7.97
CA THR A 124 -0.35 -0.43 -9.20
C THR A 124 -1.50 -1.44 -9.27
N LEU A 125 -1.82 -2.11 -8.16
CA LEU A 125 -2.92 -3.09 -8.11
C LEU A 125 -4.30 -2.45 -8.22
N LEU A 126 -4.44 -1.20 -7.77
CA LEU A 126 -5.68 -0.42 -7.84
C LEU A 126 -5.73 0.52 -9.05
N ASP A 127 -4.71 0.50 -9.93
CA ASP A 127 -4.70 1.23 -11.20
C ASP A 127 -5.39 0.38 -12.29
N GLU A 128 -6.54 0.85 -12.77
CA GLU A 128 -7.32 0.23 -13.86
C GLU A 128 -6.59 0.24 -15.23
N LYS A 129 -5.44 0.89 -15.34
CA LYS A 129 -4.71 1.04 -16.61
C LYS A 129 -4.00 -0.24 -17.08
N GLY A 130 -3.99 -1.29 -16.25
CA GLY A 130 -3.22 -2.51 -16.52
C GLY A 130 -3.81 -3.49 -17.54
N THR A 131 -5.06 -3.33 -17.99
CA THR A 131 -5.68 -4.29 -18.93
C THR A 131 -5.55 -3.88 -20.41
N ALA A 132 -5.21 -2.62 -20.71
CA ALA A 132 -5.01 -2.18 -22.09
C ALA A 132 -3.60 -2.47 -22.64
N ASP A 133 -2.56 -2.35 -21.80
CA ASP A 133 -1.16 -2.53 -22.23
C ASP A 133 -0.65 -3.99 -22.18
N LEU A 134 -1.43 -4.92 -21.62
CA LEU A 134 -1.12 -6.36 -21.65
C LEU A 134 -1.65 -7.07 -22.91
N ALA A 135 -2.44 -6.38 -23.73
CA ALA A 135 -2.74 -6.84 -25.08
C ALA A 135 -1.53 -6.55 -25.96
N GLY A 136 -0.75 -7.57 -26.28
CA GLY A 136 0.37 -7.48 -27.23
C GLY A 136 -0.05 -6.88 -28.58
N PRO A 137 0.92 -6.55 -29.46
CA PRO A 137 0.62 -5.89 -30.73
C PRO A 137 -0.44 -6.67 -31.50
N LYS A 138 -1.64 -6.09 -31.61
CA LYS A 138 -2.70 -6.59 -32.48
C LYS A 138 -2.26 -6.35 -33.92
N ASP A 139 -1.64 -7.37 -34.51
CA ASP A 139 -1.52 -7.45 -35.95
C ASP A 139 -2.92 -7.45 -36.58
N GLY A 140 -3.01 -6.78 -37.72
CA GLY A 140 -4.25 -6.23 -38.28
C GLY A 140 -5.34 -7.25 -38.60
N GLY A 141 -6.57 -6.76 -38.56
CA GLY A 141 -7.75 -7.45 -39.08
C GLY A 141 -8.99 -7.01 -38.32
N GLY A 142 -9.72 -6.05 -38.89
CA GLY A 142 -10.92 -5.48 -38.27
C GLY A 142 -12.00 -6.52 -37.98
N ASP A 143 -12.65 -6.34 -36.84
CA ASP A 143 -14.11 -6.36 -36.77
C ASP A 143 -14.53 -5.54 -35.55
N GLU A 144 -15.46 -4.61 -35.78
CA GLU A 144 -16.14 -3.84 -34.74
C GLU A 144 -17.05 -4.79 -33.95
N ALA A 145 -16.74 -5.06 -32.69
CA ALA A 145 -17.75 -5.42 -31.69
C ALA A 145 -17.18 -5.43 -30.27
N VAL A 146 -17.95 -4.80 -29.38
CA VAL A 146 -17.91 -4.85 -27.91
C VAL A 146 -16.82 -4.01 -27.24
N ASP A 147 -16.92 -2.69 -27.40
CA ASP A 147 -16.36 -1.69 -26.47
C ASP A 147 -17.44 -1.19 -25.49
N ASP A 148 -18.39 -2.07 -25.13
CA ASP A 148 -19.62 -1.72 -24.38
C ASP A 148 -19.64 -2.32 -22.96
N ALA A 149 -18.48 -2.79 -22.46
CA ALA A 149 -18.38 -3.41 -21.13
C ALA A 149 -17.68 -2.52 -20.09
N LEU A 150 -17.12 -1.38 -20.49
CA LEU A 150 -16.28 -0.53 -19.62
C LEU A 150 -16.94 0.79 -19.21
N GLU A 151 -17.98 1.26 -19.91
CA GLU A 151 -18.72 2.47 -19.47
C GLU A 151 -19.73 2.17 -18.35
N VAL A 152 -20.20 0.92 -18.25
CA VAL A 152 -21.26 0.52 -17.32
C VAL A 152 -20.80 0.50 -15.85
N ASP A 153 -19.52 0.21 -15.58
CA ASP A 153 -19.00 0.17 -14.20
C ASP A 153 -18.78 1.58 -13.62
N ASP A 154 -18.40 2.54 -14.47
CA ASP A 154 -18.28 3.95 -14.06
C ASP A 154 -19.65 4.57 -13.72
N GLU A 155 -20.71 4.17 -14.42
CA GLU A 155 -22.09 4.63 -14.15
C GLU A 155 -22.67 4.04 -12.85
N TYR A 156 -22.31 2.80 -12.49
CA TYR A 156 -22.72 2.16 -11.23
C TYR A 156 -22.16 2.87 -9.99
N TRP A 157 -20.88 3.28 -10.01
CA TRP A 157 -20.30 4.05 -8.91
C TRP A 157 -20.79 5.50 -8.88
N ASP A 158 -21.13 6.10 -10.03
CA ASP A 158 -21.75 7.43 -10.11
C ASP A 158 -23.11 7.48 -9.34
N GLU A 159 -23.84 6.36 -9.20
CA GLU A 159 -25.08 6.25 -8.40
C GLU A 159 -24.86 5.98 -6.89
N VAL A 160 -23.82 5.22 -6.52
CA VAL A 160 -23.44 4.99 -5.11
C VAL A 160 -22.75 6.23 -4.48
N ASP A 161 -22.33 7.18 -5.33
CA ASP A 161 -21.59 8.41 -5.04
C ASP A 161 -22.45 9.59 -4.51
N GLU A 162 -23.68 9.35 -4.02
CA GLU A 162 -24.43 10.35 -3.23
C GLU A 162 -23.75 10.72 -1.90
N ILE A 163 -22.73 9.97 -1.48
CA ILE A 163 -21.89 10.32 -0.32
C ILE A 163 -21.02 11.52 -0.69
N ASP A 164 -21.27 12.65 -0.05
CA ASP A 164 -20.51 13.89 -0.24
C ASP A 164 -19.05 13.73 0.22
N LEU A 165 -18.19 13.30 -0.71
CA LEU A 165 -16.73 13.23 -0.54
C LEU A 165 -16.06 14.61 -0.71
N GLU A 166 -16.80 15.71 -0.89
CA GLU A 166 -16.23 17.03 -1.17
C GLU A 166 -15.30 17.48 -0.04
N GLY A 167 -15.62 17.21 1.22
CA GLY A 167 -14.72 17.48 2.36
C GLY A 167 -13.38 16.73 2.29
N LEU A 168 -13.39 15.44 1.92
CA LEU A 168 -12.17 14.63 1.78
C LEU A 168 -11.35 15.07 0.56
N ILE A 169 -12.02 15.33 -0.57
CA ILE A 169 -11.41 15.82 -1.81
C ILE A 169 -10.74 17.18 -1.55
N ASN A 170 -11.42 18.10 -0.88
CA ASN A 170 -10.90 19.42 -0.54
C ASN A 170 -9.72 19.34 0.45
N GLY A 171 -9.76 18.40 1.40
CA GLY A 171 -8.64 18.11 2.32
C GLY A 171 -7.40 17.55 1.61
N LEU A 172 -7.57 16.85 0.49
CA LEU A 172 -6.48 16.31 -0.32
C LEU A 172 -5.90 17.33 -1.30
N THR A 173 -6.75 18.17 -1.89
CA THR A 173 -6.33 19.18 -2.89
C THR A 173 -5.94 20.53 -2.27
N GLY A 174 -6.31 20.79 -1.01
CA GLY A 174 -6.10 22.09 -0.35
C GLY A 174 -7.00 23.21 -0.89
N GLU A 175 -7.98 22.88 -1.73
CA GLU A 175 -8.87 23.84 -2.39
C GLU A 175 -10.18 23.96 -1.61
N TRP A 176 -10.29 24.96 -0.72
CA TRP A 176 -11.55 25.25 -0.01
C TRP A 176 -12.51 26.15 -0.79
N ASN A 177 -12.12 26.68 -1.96
CA ASN A 177 -12.92 27.67 -2.70
C ASN A 177 -12.59 27.71 -4.21
N VAL A 178 -12.94 26.68 -4.97
CA VAL A 178 -12.87 26.75 -6.44
C VAL A 178 -14.23 26.38 -7.05
N HIS A 179 -14.82 27.34 -7.77
CA HIS A 179 -16.00 27.14 -8.62
C HIS A 179 -15.83 25.93 -9.55
N PRO A 180 -16.91 25.25 -9.96
CA PRO A 180 -16.86 23.88 -10.45
C PRO A 180 -15.93 23.77 -11.67
N ALA A 181 -14.76 23.21 -11.44
CA ALA A 181 -13.89 22.72 -12.49
C ALA A 181 -14.67 21.69 -13.32
N THR A 182 -14.37 21.60 -14.62
CA THR A 182 -15.00 20.70 -15.59
C THR A 182 -15.28 19.31 -15.01
N LEU A 183 -16.43 18.70 -15.34
CA LEU A 183 -16.86 17.36 -14.90
C LEU A 183 -15.72 16.31 -14.87
N THR A 184 -14.83 16.37 -15.85
CA THR A 184 -13.61 15.55 -15.97
C THR A 184 -12.61 15.73 -14.82
N GLY A 185 -12.40 16.96 -14.35
CA GLY A 185 -11.53 17.27 -13.21
C GLY A 185 -12.12 16.79 -11.87
N ARG A 186 -13.45 16.88 -11.70
CA ARG A 186 -14.14 16.35 -10.51
C ARG A 186 -14.06 14.82 -10.46
N ARG A 187 -14.27 14.13 -11.59
CA ARG A 187 -14.15 12.67 -11.70
C ARG A 187 -12.74 12.18 -11.38
N ALA A 188 -11.70 12.81 -11.94
CA ALA A 188 -10.32 12.45 -11.65
C ALA A 188 -9.98 12.62 -10.15
N LYS A 189 -10.42 13.72 -9.53
CA LYS A 189 -10.24 13.97 -8.08
C LYS A 189 -10.97 12.92 -7.22
N ARG A 190 -12.20 12.54 -7.60
CA ARG A 190 -12.96 11.47 -6.92
C ARG A 190 -12.27 10.13 -7.01
N ARG A 191 -11.82 9.72 -8.20
CA ARG A 191 -11.06 8.46 -8.37
C ARG A 191 -9.80 8.43 -7.52
N ALA A 192 -9.08 9.56 -7.44
CA ALA A 192 -7.91 9.67 -6.58
C ALA A 192 -8.25 9.51 -5.09
N ALA A 193 -9.34 10.13 -4.63
CA ALA A 193 -9.82 10.00 -3.24
C ALA A 193 -10.26 8.56 -2.92
N MET A 194 -11.04 7.91 -3.79
CA MET A 194 -11.43 6.50 -3.64
C MET A 194 -10.21 5.58 -3.59
N LYS A 195 -9.23 5.80 -4.46
CA LYS A 195 -7.98 5.04 -4.44
C LYS A 195 -7.26 5.20 -3.12
N LEU A 196 -7.13 6.43 -2.62
CA LEU A 196 -6.52 6.69 -1.32
C LEU A 196 -7.26 5.98 -0.18
N MET A 197 -8.60 6.05 -0.16
CA MET A 197 -9.42 5.35 0.84
C MET A 197 -9.20 3.84 0.78
N ARG A 198 -9.27 3.24 -0.41
CA ARG A 198 -9.03 1.79 -0.60
C ARG A 198 -7.63 1.39 -0.11
N LYS A 199 -6.58 2.15 -0.46
CA LYS A 199 -5.20 1.92 0.00
C LYS A 199 -5.10 1.96 1.52
N THR A 200 -5.74 2.97 2.14
CA THR A 200 -5.71 3.18 3.59
C THR A 200 -6.45 2.05 4.31
N ILE A 201 -7.64 1.65 3.83
CA ILE A 201 -8.44 0.57 4.41
C ILE A 201 -7.70 -0.77 4.31
N ILE A 202 -7.20 -1.13 3.13
CA ILE A 202 -6.46 -2.40 2.94
C ILE A 202 -5.24 -2.44 3.85
N THR A 203 -4.46 -1.36 3.89
CA THR A 203 -3.27 -1.27 4.76
C THR A 203 -3.67 -1.36 6.24
N SER A 204 -4.73 -0.68 6.67
CA SER A 204 -5.21 -0.74 8.06
C SER A 204 -5.73 -2.13 8.46
N ILE A 205 -6.36 -2.87 7.54
CA ILE A 205 -6.78 -4.26 7.79
C ILE A 205 -5.55 -5.15 7.99
N LEU A 206 -4.53 -5.03 7.12
CA LEU A 206 -3.30 -5.80 7.24
C LEU A 206 -2.52 -5.45 8.51
N MET A 207 -2.43 -4.17 8.85
CA MET A 207 -1.83 -3.71 10.10
C MET A 207 -2.53 -4.29 11.33
N ASN A 208 -3.86 -4.26 11.36
CA ASN A 208 -4.67 -4.86 12.43
C ASN A 208 -4.51 -6.40 12.50
N GLY A 209 -4.37 -7.06 11.34
CA GLY A 209 -4.07 -8.48 11.26
C GLY A 209 -2.71 -8.85 11.83
N TRP A 210 -1.72 -7.96 11.70
CA TRP A 210 -0.37 -8.14 12.23
C TRP A 210 -0.27 -7.81 13.72
N ASN A 211 -0.89 -6.70 14.12
CA ASN A 211 -1.00 -6.24 15.50
C ASN A 211 -2.41 -5.75 15.75
N GLN A 212 -3.20 -6.51 16.51
CA GLN A 212 -4.60 -6.17 16.82
C GLN A 212 -4.79 -4.85 17.58
N LYS A 213 -3.70 -4.29 18.12
CA LYS A 213 -3.73 -2.97 18.74
C LYS A 213 -3.70 -1.85 17.70
N SER A 214 -3.21 -2.11 16.48
CA SER A 214 -3.20 -1.16 15.36
C SER A 214 -4.58 -1.07 14.71
N ASN A 215 -5.54 -0.54 15.46
CA ASN A 215 -6.97 -0.60 15.17
C ASN A 215 -7.63 0.79 15.13
N ALA A 216 -6.86 1.87 14.92
CA ALA A 216 -7.40 3.23 14.93
C ALA A 216 -8.55 3.44 13.93
N LEU A 217 -8.36 3.03 12.66
CA LEU A 217 -9.40 3.17 11.64
C LEU A 217 -10.61 2.28 11.95
N GLN A 218 -10.38 1.04 12.37
CA GLN A 218 -11.43 0.10 12.76
C GLN A 218 -12.26 0.63 13.92
N SER A 219 -11.62 1.31 14.87
CA SER A 219 -12.26 1.91 16.04
C SER A 219 -13.13 3.10 15.65
N LEU A 220 -12.62 3.98 14.80
CA LEU A 220 -13.39 5.09 14.24
C LEU A 220 -14.60 4.59 13.46
N LEU A 221 -14.40 3.62 12.58
CA LEU A 221 -15.48 3.07 11.75
C LEU A 221 -16.53 2.38 12.63
N GLY A 222 -16.12 1.65 13.67
CA GLY A 222 -17.04 1.05 14.64
C GLY A 222 -17.89 2.10 15.36
N LEU A 223 -17.27 3.19 15.85
CA LEU A 223 -17.99 4.30 16.47
C LEU A 223 -18.96 4.99 15.50
N PHE A 224 -18.54 5.21 14.26
CA PHE A 224 -19.38 5.77 13.21
C PHE A 224 -20.60 4.87 12.94
N LEU A 225 -20.40 3.57 12.75
CA LEU A 225 -21.48 2.61 12.50
C LEU A 225 -22.48 2.57 13.65
N GLN A 226 -21.99 2.62 14.90
CA GLN A 226 -22.85 2.72 16.08
C GLN A 226 -23.68 4.01 16.08
N SER A 227 -23.07 5.15 15.71
CA SER A 227 -23.76 6.43 15.62
C SER A 227 -24.84 6.45 14.53
N ALA A 228 -24.64 5.68 13.46
CA ALA A 228 -25.61 5.49 12.38
C ALA A 228 -26.69 4.44 12.71
N HIS A 229 -26.78 3.98 13.97
CA HIS A 229 -27.70 2.93 14.42
C HIS A 229 -27.57 1.61 13.64
N THR A 230 -26.36 1.27 13.20
CA THR A 230 -26.09 0.02 12.48
C THR A 230 -26.39 -1.17 13.40
N PRO A 231 -27.15 -2.19 12.95
CA PRO A 231 -27.45 -3.36 13.77
C PRO A 231 -26.18 -4.08 14.26
N TYR A 232 -26.17 -4.51 15.53
CA TYR A 232 -25.02 -5.19 16.15
C TYR A 232 -24.47 -6.36 15.33
N LYS A 233 -25.34 -7.16 14.70
CA LYS A 233 -24.91 -8.28 13.85
C LYS A 233 -24.05 -7.83 12.66
N VAL A 234 -24.33 -6.67 12.09
CA VAL A 234 -23.55 -6.10 10.98
C VAL A 234 -22.19 -5.62 11.51
N ILE A 235 -22.19 -4.92 12.65
CA ILE A 235 -20.96 -4.46 13.31
C ILE A 235 -20.05 -5.65 13.65
N ASP A 236 -20.57 -6.70 14.28
CA ASP A 236 -19.79 -7.89 14.63
C ASP A 236 -19.28 -8.62 13.39
N THR A 237 -20.06 -8.67 12.31
CA THR A 237 -19.60 -9.23 11.03
C THR A 237 -18.42 -8.43 10.48
N LEU A 238 -18.50 -7.09 10.48
CA LEU A 238 -17.40 -6.23 10.05
C LEU A 238 -16.19 -6.32 10.98
N ALA A 239 -16.41 -6.57 12.27
CA ALA A 239 -15.33 -6.82 13.22
C ALA A 239 -14.58 -8.11 12.91
N HIS A 240 -15.30 -9.18 12.56
CA HIS A 240 -14.69 -10.43 12.10
C HIS A 240 -13.89 -10.28 10.80
N LEU A 241 -14.24 -9.32 9.94
CA LEU A 241 -13.49 -8.99 8.72
C LEU A 241 -12.29 -8.07 8.97
N GLY A 242 -12.08 -7.60 10.21
CA GLY A 242 -11.03 -6.63 10.54
C GLY A 242 -11.30 -5.22 10.03
N ILE A 243 -12.55 -4.92 9.64
CA ILE A 243 -13.01 -3.61 9.16
C ILE A 243 -13.45 -2.72 10.32
N SER A 244 -14.01 -3.30 11.39
CA SER A 244 -14.45 -2.61 12.60
C SER A 244 -13.85 -3.26 13.86
N ILE A 245 -13.97 -2.60 15.00
CA ILE A 245 -13.88 -3.25 16.32
C ILE A 245 -15.22 -3.89 16.70
N SER A 246 -15.21 -4.78 17.70
CA SER A 246 -16.44 -5.46 18.16
C SER A 246 -17.44 -4.50 18.81
N ALA A 247 -18.72 -4.88 18.79
CA ALA A 247 -19.78 -4.15 19.48
C ALA A 247 -19.47 -3.89 20.96
N ASP A 248 -18.90 -4.88 21.66
CA ASP A 248 -18.50 -4.73 23.06
C ASP A 248 -17.41 -3.67 23.25
N THR A 249 -16.43 -3.65 22.33
CA THR A 249 -15.34 -2.66 22.36
C THR A 249 -15.89 -1.25 22.11
N ILE A 250 -16.87 -1.11 21.22
CA ILE A 250 -17.58 0.15 20.98
C ILE A 250 -18.31 0.60 22.24
N ASN A 251 -19.06 -0.29 22.88
CA ASN A 251 -19.78 0.04 24.12
C ASN A 251 -18.82 0.52 25.23
N MET A 252 -17.64 -0.11 25.34
CA MET A 252 -16.60 0.34 26.25
C MET A 252 -16.07 1.74 25.91
N ALA A 253 -15.86 2.04 24.62
CA ALA A 253 -15.45 3.37 24.17
C ALA A 253 -16.51 4.44 24.49
N VAL A 254 -17.79 4.15 24.22
CA VAL A 254 -18.90 5.07 24.52
C VAL A 254 -19.01 5.33 26.03
N GLN A 255 -18.84 4.30 26.87
CA GLN A 255 -18.82 4.49 28.32
C GLN A 255 -17.64 5.34 28.79
N SER A 256 -16.45 5.14 28.23
CA SER A 256 -15.26 5.97 28.51
C SER A 256 -15.52 7.44 28.17
N LEU A 257 -15.99 7.71 26.95
CA LEU A 257 -16.30 9.05 26.46
C LEU A 257 -17.40 9.74 27.30
N SER A 258 -18.44 8.99 27.69
CA SER A 258 -19.50 9.51 28.56
C SER A 258 -18.97 9.93 29.93
N LYS A 259 -18.07 9.12 30.51
CA LYS A 259 -17.43 9.43 31.79
C LYS A 259 -16.51 10.66 31.70
N GLU A 260 -15.74 10.77 30.62
CA GLU A 260 -14.88 11.93 30.34
C GLU A 260 -15.72 13.21 30.19
N SER A 261 -16.78 13.15 29.39
CA SER A 261 -17.71 14.26 29.18
C SER A 261 -18.34 14.71 30.51
N HIS A 262 -18.81 13.77 31.34
CA HIS A 262 -19.37 14.08 32.65
C HIS A 262 -18.33 14.76 33.57
N THR A 263 -17.10 14.27 33.58
CA THR A 263 -16.00 14.84 34.38
C THR A 263 -15.65 16.25 33.91
N SER A 264 -15.66 16.49 32.60
CA SER A 264 -15.37 17.80 32.00
C SER A 264 -16.46 18.82 32.32
N LEU A 265 -17.74 18.41 32.27
CA LEU A 265 -18.86 19.26 32.67
C LEU A 265 -18.87 19.60 34.15
N GLN A 266 -18.43 18.69 35.04
CA GLN A 266 -18.29 18.98 36.48
C GLN A 266 -17.14 19.94 36.81
N ARG A 267 -16.20 20.15 35.88
CA ARG A 267 -15.05 21.05 36.05
C ARG A 267 -15.30 22.47 35.51
N LEU A 268 -16.43 22.69 34.83
CA LEU A 268 -16.91 24.01 34.41
C LEU A 268 -17.71 24.68 35.53
#